data_AF-A0A192H2D0-F1
#
_entry.id   AF-A0A192H2D0-F1
#
_cell.length_a   1.000
_cell.length_b   1.000
_cell.length_c   1.000
_cell.angle_alpha   90.00
_cell.angle_beta   90.00
_cell.angle_gamma   90.00
#
_symmetry.space_group_name_H-M   'P 1'
#
loop_
_entity.id
_entity.type
_entity.pdbx_description
1 polymer ?
#
loop_
_entity_poly.entity_id
_entity_poly.type
_entity_poly.pdbx_seq_one_letter_code
_entity_poly.pdbx_strand_id
1 'polypeptide(L)'
;MLKGTEIDGDTVIIGDVDDIEYILHVFCGDPLIIRPKYTINLRFKKSNIQLIRVDIGGRHRNPNEKSARNYPHIHIYNPNYSKKDRIAYLLDSKKFPNIDNILRTFEDVLRYTNIQRKLNEYWRPEDNDI
;
A
#
# COMPACT_ATOMS: atom_id res chain seq x y z
N MET A 1 24.65 15.97 7.89
CA MET A 1 23.58 15.66 6.92
C MET A 1 22.27 16.01 7.58
N LEU A 2 21.46 16.87 6.97
CA LEU A 2 20.05 16.97 7.32
C LEU A 2 19.44 15.59 7.03
N LYS A 3 18.79 14.96 8.01
CA LYS A 3 17.94 13.79 7.80
C LYS A 3 16.54 14.32 7.59
N GLY A 4 15.88 13.94 6.50
CA GLY A 4 14.45 14.15 6.41
C GLY A 4 13.76 13.27 7.44
N THR A 5 12.63 13.73 7.98
CA THR A 5 11.83 12.90 8.88
C THR A 5 11.17 11.81 8.06
N GLU A 6 11.35 10.55 8.46
CA GLU A 6 10.62 9.41 7.90
C GLU A 6 9.11 9.67 8.03
N ILE A 7 8.32 9.24 7.03
CA ILE A 7 6.86 9.30 7.11
C ILE A 7 6.39 7.88 7.38
N ASP A 8 5.78 7.65 8.55
CA ASP A 8 5.20 6.37 8.93
C ASP A 8 3.78 6.64 9.44
N GLY A 9 2.79 5.99 8.84
CA GLY A 9 1.39 6.18 9.18
C GLY A 9 0.54 4.98 8.86
N ASP A 10 -0.35 4.63 9.77
CA ASP A 10 -1.29 3.53 9.62
C ASP A 10 -2.74 3.98 9.85
N THR A 11 -3.67 3.20 9.29
CA THR A 11 -5.09 3.34 9.55
C THR A 11 -5.77 1.96 9.50
N VAL A 12 -6.81 1.79 10.31
CA VAL A 12 -7.63 0.58 10.32
C VAL A 12 -8.73 0.73 9.27
N ILE A 13 -8.85 -0.27 8.40
CA ILE A 13 -9.90 -0.39 7.39
C ILE A 13 -10.74 -1.61 7.75
N ILE A 14 -12.05 -1.54 7.53
CA ILE A 14 -12.99 -2.64 7.80
C ILE A 14 -13.61 -3.06 6.47
N GLY A 15 -13.65 -4.36 6.19
CA GLY A 15 -14.33 -4.90 5.02
C GLY A 15 -15.83 -4.90 5.20
N ASP A 16 -16.57 -4.29 4.26
CA ASP A 16 -18.03 -4.13 4.38
C ASP A 16 -18.81 -5.47 4.31
N VAL A 17 -18.23 -6.52 3.70
CA VAL A 17 -18.92 -7.81 3.47
C VAL A 17 -18.60 -8.85 4.55
N ASP A 18 -17.38 -8.81 5.07
CA ASP A 18 -16.82 -9.86 5.92
C ASP A 18 -16.52 -9.40 7.35
N ASP A 19 -16.68 -8.10 7.63
CA ASP A 19 -16.29 -7.43 8.88
C ASP A 19 -14.82 -7.70 9.28
N ILE A 20 -13.97 -8.03 8.32
CA ILE A 20 -12.55 -8.27 8.57
C ILE A 20 -11.85 -6.93 8.71
N GLU A 21 -11.04 -6.81 9.77
CA GLU A 21 -10.20 -5.65 9.97
C GLU A 21 -8.84 -5.80 9.27
N TYR A 22 -8.45 -4.75 8.58
CA TYR A 22 -7.19 -4.59 7.87
C TYR A 22 -6.43 -3.38 8.40
N ILE A 23 -5.10 -3.40 8.25
CA ILE A 23 -4.25 -2.23 8.45
C ILE A 23 -3.75 -1.79 7.08
N LEU A 24 -4.05 -0.53 6.72
CA LEU A 24 -3.43 0.17 5.61
C LEU A 24 -2.28 1.01 6.18
N HIS A 25 -1.06 0.75 5.73
CA HIS A 25 0.16 1.32 6.30
C HIS A 25 1.08 1.86 5.21
N VAL A 26 1.43 3.13 5.32
CA VAL A 26 2.36 3.83 4.43
C VAL A 26 3.64 4.08 5.19
N PHE A 27 4.77 3.68 4.59
CA PHE A 27 6.09 3.98 5.10
C PHE A 27 6.93 4.62 3.99
N CYS A 28 7.49 5.80 4.26
CA CYS A 28 8.45 6.49 3.41
C CYS A 28 9.77 6.60 4.18
N GLY A 29 10.85 6.14 3.57
CA GLY A 29 12.19 6.35 4.11
C GLY A 29 12.62 7.81 4.03
N ASP A 30 13.90 8.09 4.23
CA ASP A 30 14.43 9.45 4.21
C ASP A 30 14.06 10.19 2.89
N PRO A 31 13.20 11.22 2.96
CA PRO A 31 12.73 11.94 1.77
C PRO A 31 13.84 12.75 1.09
N LEU A 32 15.01 12.91 1.72
CA LEU A 32 16.17 13.58 1.13
C LEU A 32 17.02 12.67 0.24
N ILE A 33 16.70 11.37 0.16
CA ILE A 33 17.37 10.44 -0.76
C ILE A 33 16.83 10.69 -2.19
N ILE A 34 17.76 10.87 -3.14
CA ILE A 34 17.48 11.18 -4.56
C ILE A 34 16.52 10.17 -5.22
N ARG A 35 16.52 8.91 -4.75
CA ARG A 35 15.60 7.89 -5.23
C ARG A 35 14.52 7.64 -4.17
N PRO A 36 13.24 7.91 -4.48
CA PRO A 36 12.16 7.71 -3.54
C PRO A 36 12.13 6.23 -3.12
N LYS A 37 12.08 5.99 -1.81
CA LYS A 37 11.92 4.66 -1.25
C LYS A 37 10.76 4.65 -0.30
N TYR A 38 9.69 3.96 -0.67
CA TYR A 38 8.50 3.88 0.15
C TYR A 38 7.72 2.60 -0.12
N THR A 39 6.86 2.24 0.82
CA THR A 39 5.97 1.09 0.73
C THR A 39 4.56 1.45 1.16
N ILE A 40 3.58 0.82 0.51
CA ILE A 40 2.17 0.91 0.90
C ILE A 40 1.66 -0.52 1.09
N ASN A 41 1.20 -0.82 2.29
CA ASN A 41 0.89 -2.17 2.75
C ASN A 41 -0.59 -2.25 3.12
N LEU A 42 -1.28 -3.28 2.66
CA LEU A 42 -2.56 -3.71 3.22
C LEU A 42 -2.37 -5.10 3.81
N ARG A 43 -2.64 -5.25 5.10
CA ARG A 43 -2.47 -6.52 5.82
C ARG A 43 -3.66 -6.79 6.72
N PHE A 44 -3.92 -8.06 7.01
CA PHE A 44 -4.88 -8.44 8.04
C PHE A 44 -4.43 -7.91 9.40
N LYS A 45 -5.30 -7.20 10.12
CA LYS A 45 -4.97 -6.64 11.44
C LYS A 45 -4.64 -7.75 12.45
N LYS A 46 -5.40 -8.84 12.43
CA LYS A 46 -5.27 -9.95 13.40
C LYS A 46 -3.96 -10.75 13.25
N SER A 47 -3.53 -11.01 12.02
CA SER A 47 -2.40 -11.93 11.75
C SER A 47 -1.16 -11.24 11.19
N ASN A 48 -1.25 -9.94 10.84
CA ASN A 48 -0.24 -9.21 10.08
C ASN A 48 0.14 -9.85 8.73
N ILE A 49 -0.64 -10.81 8.25
CA ILE A 49 -0.43 -11.41 6.93
C ILE A 49 -0.69 -10.35 5.87
N GLN A 50 0.30 -10.14 5.00
CA GLN A 50 0.25 -9.17 3.92
C GLN A 50 -0.69 -9.65 2.81
N LEU A 51 -1.60 -8.77 2.42
CA LEU A 51 -2.51 -8.94 1.28
C LEU A 51 -1.93 -8.33 0.02
N ILE A 52 -1.57 -7.06 0.12
CA ILE A 52 -0.82 -6.36 -0.91
C ILE A 52 0.30 -5.54 -0.28
N ARG A 53 1.43 -5.45 -0.98
CA ARG A 53 2.48 -4.47 -0.67
C ARG A 53 3.04 -3.89 -1.96
N VAL A 54 2.84 -2.60 -2.17
CA VAL A 54 3.56 -1.84 -3.22
C VAL A 54 4.89 -1.39 -2.65
N ASP A 55 5.98 -1.61 -3.39
CA ASP A 55 7.35 -1.26 -3.00
C ASP A 55 8.02 -0.49 -4.15
N ILE A 56 8.43 0.74 -3.85
CA ILE A 56 9.13 1.64 -4.75
C ILE A 56 10.54 1.84 -4.23
N GLY A 57 11.54 1.62 -5.09
CA GLY A 57 12.96 1.74 -4.76
C GLY A 57 13.55 0.54 -4.01
N GLY A 58 12.73 -0.44 -3.60
CA GLY A 58 13.18 -1.69 -2.99
C GLY A 58 13.79 -2.68 -3.99
N ARG A 59 14.69 -3.53 -3.47
CA ARG A 59 15.23 -4.68 -4.20
C ARG A 59 14.46 -5.93 -3.82
N HIS A 60 14.07 -6.72 -4.81
CA HIS A 60 13.41 -8.01 -4.59
C HIS A 60 14.06 -9.13 -5.39
N ARG A 61 14.04 -10.34 -4.84
CA ARG A 61 14.43 -11.59 -5.51
C ARG A 61 13.27 -12.57 -5.40
N ASN A 62 12.62 -12.86 -6.52
CA ASN A 62 11.63 -13.93 -6.55
C ASN A 62 12.30 -15.30 -6.36
N PRO A 63 11.57 -16.33 -5.87
CA PRO A 63 12.13 -17.66 -5.60
C PRO A 63 12.92 -18.28 -6.76
N ASN A 64 12.48 -18.05 -8.00
CA ASN A 64 13.09 -18.62 -9.20
C ASN A 64 14.18 -17.74 -9.82
N GLU A 65 14.48 -16.58 -9.22
CA GLU A 65 15.47 -15.64 -9.73
C GLU A 65 16.83 -15.86 -9.07
N LYS A 66 17.91 -15.79 -9.87
CA LYS A 66 19.28 -15.94 -9.37
C LYS A 66 19.73 -14.77 -8.48
N SER A 67 19.20 -13.56 -8.72
CA SER A 67 19.68 -12.32 -8.07
C SER A 67 18.54 -11.33 -7.80
N ALA A 68 18.69 -10.52 -6.74
CA ALA A 68 17.76 -9.44 -6.44
C ALA A 68 17.92 -8.26 -7.40
N ARG A 69 16.80 -7.77 -7.94
CA ARG A 69 16.73 -6.63 -8.88
C ARG A 69 16.03 -5.45 -8.22
N ASN A 70 16.37 -4.23 -8.63
CA ASN A 70 15.66 -3.01 -8.24
C ASN A 70 14.65 -2.65 -9.33
N TYR A 71 13.37 -2.65 -8.99
CA TYR A 71 12.27 -2.24 -9.85
C TYR A 71 11.03 -1.94 -8.99
N PRO A 72 10.16 -1.01 -9.38
CA PRO A 72 8.84 -0.84 -8.78
C PRO A 72 8.03 -2.13 -8.86
N HIS A 73 7.53 -2.62 -7.73
CA HIS A 73 6.86 -3.91 -7.70
C HIS A 73 5.74 -4.01 -6.66
N ILE A 74 4.83 -4.95 -6.90
CA ILE A 74 3.73 -5.28 -5.99
C ILE A 74 3.85 -6.74 -5.55
N HIS A 75 3.77 -6.96 -4.24
CA HIS A 75 3.56 -8.28 -3.64
C HIS A 75 2.05 -8.48 -3.49
N ILE A 76 1.57 -9.67 -3.84
CA ILE A 76 0.16 -10.06 -3.67
C ILE A 76 0.15 -11.35 -2.87
N TYR A 77 -0.80 -11.48 -1.93
CA TYR A 77 -1.02 -12.68 -1.15
C TYR A 77 -1.01 -13.93 -2.03
N ASN A 78 -0.23 -14.92 -1.62
CA ASN A 78 -0.13 -16.19 -2.29
C ASN A 78 -0.18 -17.32 -1.24
N PRO A 79 -1.23 -18.16 -1.25
CA PRO A 79 -1.38 -19.22 -0.25
C PRO A 79 -0.32 -20.32 -0.41
N ASN A 80 0.31 -20.45 -1.57
CA ASN A 80 1.26 -21.52 -1.90
C ASN A 80 2.65 -21.33 -1.24
N TYR A 81 2.90 -20.17 -0.62
CA TYR A 81 4.16 -19.90 0.10
C TYR A 81 3.90 -19.77 1.60
N SER A 82 4.87 -20.14 2.43
CA SER A 82 4.80 -19.93 3.88
C SER A 82 4.74 -18.43 4.20
N LYS A 83 5.65 -17.66 3.62
CA LYS A 83 5.58 -16.19 3.56
C LYS A 83 4.61 -15.79 2.44
N LYS A 84 3.44 -15.26 2.81
CA LYS A 84 2.32 -15.04 1.88
C LYS A 84 2.58 -13.94 0.84
N ASP A 85 3.48 -13.01 1.11
CA ASP A 85 3.95 -11.96 0.20
C ASP A 85 5.32 -12.33 -0.44
N ARG A 86 5.56 -13.61 -0.72
CA ARG A 86 6.88 -14.04 -1.25
C ARG A 86 7.12 -13.64 -2.70
N ILE A 87 6.06 -13.60 -3.51
CA ILE A 87 6.15 -13.30 -4.94
C ILE A 87 5.85 -11.82 -5.16
N ALA A 88 6.69 -11.18 -5.94
CA ALA A 88 6.46 -9.83 -6.45
C ALA A 88 6.31 -9.82 -7.97
N TYR A 89 5.48 -8.92 -8.43
CA TYR A 89 5.22 -8.66 -9.85
C TYR A 89 5.64 -7.24 -10.18
N LEU A 90 6.04 -7.01 -11.43
CA LEU A 90 6.28 -5.66 -11.94
C LEU A 90 5.00 -4.84 -11.78
N LEU A 91 5.13 -3.58 -11.34
CA LEU A 91 4.00 -2.68 -11.23
C LEU A 91 3.43 -2.39 -12.63
N ASP A 92 2.13 -2.57 -12.81
CA ASP A 92 1.45 -2.25 -14.06
C ASP A 92 1.32 -0.73 -14.20
N SER A 93 2.07 -0.14 -15.14
CA SER A 93 2.06 1.30 -15.43
C SER A 93 0.68 1.88 -15.77
N LYS A 94 -0.28 1.05 -16.22
CA LYS A 94 -1.66 1.52 -16.47
C LYS A 94 -2.45 1.67 -15.17
N LYS A 95 -2.14 0.87 -14.15
CA LYS A 95 -2.79 0.88 -12.83
C LYS A 95 -2.08 1.79 -11.84
N PHE A 96 -0.78 1.99 -12.02
CA PHE A 96 0.08 2.81 -11.19
C PHE A 96 0.92 3.77 -12.05
N PRO A 97 0.30 4.78 -12.68
CA PRO A 97 0.99 5.66 -13.62
C PRO A 97 1.95 6.67 -12.98
N ASN A 98 1.82 6.96 -11.67
CA ASN A 98 2.49 8.10 -11.05
C ASN A 98 3.35 7.70 -9.83
N ILE A 99 4.17 6.66 -9.98
CA ILE A 99 4.98 6.08 -8.88
C ILE A 99 6.03 7.01 -8.28
N ASP A 100 6.34 8.14 -8.91
CA ASP A 100 7.26 9.12 -8.34
C ASP A 100 6.59 10.03 -7.29
N ASN A 101 5.26 9.91 -7.13
CA ASN A 101 4.50 10.67 -6.15
C ASN A 101 3.75 9.71 -5.21
N ILE A 102 4.18 9.65 -3.95
CA ILE A 102 3.61 8.75 -2.94
C ILE A 102 2.09 8.92 -2.74
N LEU A 103 1.59 10.16 -2.81
CA LEU A 103 0.15 10.43 -2.68
C LEU A 103 -0.62 9.87 -3.86
N ARG A 104 -0.10 10.02 -5.08
CA ARG A 104 -0.73 9.44 -6.29
C ARG A 104 -0.68 7.92 -6.26
N THR A 105 0.44 7.33 -5.86
CA THR A 105 0.54 5.87 -5.68
C THR A 105 -0.41 5.36 -4.60
N PHE A 106 -0.62 6.14 -3.52
CA PHE A 106 -1.61 5.81 -2.50
C PHE A 106 -3.04 5.81 -3.08
N GLU A 107 -3.42 6.85 -3.84
CA GLU A 107 -4.70 6.87 -4.56
C GLU A 107 -4.84 5.69 -5.53
N ASP A 108 -3.77 5.31 -6.24
CA ASP A 108 -3.74 4.13 -7.10
C ASP A 108 -3.96 2.83 -6.31
N VAL A 109 -3.34 2.70 -5.13
CA VAL A 109 -3.55 1.54 -4.24
C VAL A 109 -4.99 1.46 -3.80
N LEU A 110 -5.60 2.56 -3.33
CA LEU A 110 -7.00 2.59 -2.91
C LEU A 110 -7.94 2.15 -4.05
N ARG A 111 -7.71 2.65 -5.28
CA ARG A 111 -8.45 2.22 -6.47
C ARG A 111 -8.24 0.74 -6.77
N TYR A 112 -6.99 0.26 -6.72
CA TYR A 112 -6.63 -1.13 -7.03
C TYR A 112 -7.26 -2.13 -6.06
N THR A 113 -7.40 -1.76 -4.79
CA THR A 113 -8.01 -2.60 -3.74
C THR A 113 -9.50 -2.33 -3.53
N ASN A 114 -10.08 -1.39 -4.27
CA ASN A 114 -11.45 -0.92 -4.06
C ASN A 114 -11.74 -0.46 -2.61
N ILE A 115 -10.75 0.14 -1.95
CA ILE A 115 -10.95 0.79 -0.65
C ILE A 115 -11.57 2.16 -0.91
N GLN A 116 -12.70 2.42 -0.26
CA GLN A 116 -13.43 3.67 -0.42
C GLN A 116 -13.68 4.28 0.96
N ARG A 117 -13.71 5.61 1.01
CA ARG A 117 -14.21 6.30 2.20
C ARG A 117 -15.71 6.05 2.26
N LYS A 118 -16.20 5.45 3.36
CA LYS A 118 -17.63 5.37 3.62
C LYS A 118 -18.15 6.81 3.68
N LEU A 119 -19.03 7.18 2.75
CA LEU A 119 -19.76 8.44 2.87
C LEU A 119 -20.61 8.30 4.13
N ASN A 120 -20.42 9.21 5.09
CA ASN A 120 -21.24 9.23 6.30
C ASN A 120 -22.71 9.23 5.87
N GLU A 121 -23.52 8.27 6.34
CA GLU A 121 -24.98 8.29 6.18
C GLU A 121 -25.65 9.47 6.94
N TYR A 122 -24.85 10.35 7.55
CA TYR A 122 -25.26 11.43 8.45
C TYR A 122 -24.88 12.83 7.98
N TRP A 123 -24.74 13.06 6.67
CA TRP A 123 -24.83 14.44 6.17
C TRP A 123 -26.09 14.58 5.32
N ARG A 124 -27.16 15.10 5.95
CA ARG A 124 -28.33 15.60 5.24
C ARG A 124 -28.16 17.10 5.08
N PRO A 125 -28.34 17.65 3.86
CA PRO A 125 -28.35 19.11 3.64
C PRO A 125 -29.40 19.86 4.46
N GLU A 126 -30.37 19.15 5.01
CA GLU A 126 -31.57 19.63 5.72
C GLU A 126 -31.26 20.07 7.16
N ASP A 127 -30.07 19.76 7.69
CA ASP A 127 -29.69 20.02 9.08
C ASP A 127 -29.08 21.44 9.31
N ASN A 128 -29.17 22.35 8.33
CA ASN A 128 -28.63 23.72 8.41
C ASN A 128 -29.66 24.82 8.14
N ASP A 129 -30.92 24.61 8.48
CA ASP A 129 -31.91 25.69 8.61
C ASP A 129 -32.19 25.98 10.10
N ILE A 130 -31.23 26.62 10.78
CA ILE A 130 -31.47 27.47 11.97
C ILE A 130 -30.54 28.69 11.93
#